data_AF-A0A973D0Q9-F1
#
_entry.id   AF-A0A973D0Q9-F1
#
_cell.length_a   1.000
_cell.length_b   1.000
_cell.length_c   1.000
_cell.angle_alpha   90.00
_cell.angle_beta   90.00
_cell.angle_gamma   90.00
#
_symmetry.space_group_name_H-M   'P 1'
#
loop_
_entity.id
_entity.type
_entity.pdbx_description
1 polymer ?
#
loop_
_entity_poly.entity_id
_entity_poly.type
_entity_poly.pdbx_seq_one_letter_code
_entity_poly.pdbx_strand_id
1 'polypeptide(L)'
;MTSILSCPVCKESLQANESNKSLSCKNNHSFDRARQGYLNLLLAHKKKSKNPGDSQAMVNARREFLNSDFYRPISDSLNQIIVDSALKISAVELAPAEKENPVQILDIG
;
A
#
# COMPACT_ATOMS: atom_id res chain seq x y z
N MET A 1 11.34 14.11 -11.79
CA MET A 1 10.89 13.32 -10.63
C MET A 1 9.94 12.24 -11.11
N THR A 2 10.39 10.98 -11.11
CA THR A 2 9.53 9.81 -11.35
C THR A 2 8.63 9.62 -10.15
N SER A 3 7.32 9.74 -10.32
CA SER A 3 6.38 9.42 -9.24
C SER A 3 6.29 7.91 -9.09
N ILE A 4 6.31 7.44 -7.83
CA ILE A 4 6.18 6.03 -7.46
C ILE A 4 4.77 5.46 -7.76
N LEU A 5 3.80 6.33 -8.04
CA LEU A 5 2.41 5.95 -8.31
C LEU A 5 2.13 5.87 -9.81
N SER A 6 1.44 4.82 -10.21
CA SER A 6 1.04 4.55 -11.59
C SER A 6 -0.47 4.70 -11.77
N CYS A 7 -0.88 5.28 -12.91
CA CYS A 7 -2.27 5.47 -13.26
C CYS A 7 -2.95 4.10 -13.48
N PRO A 8 -4.07 3.80 -12.79
CA PRO A 8 -4.76 2.52 -12.96
C PRO A 8 -5.40 2.37 -14.36
N VAL A 9 -5.58 3.47 -15.11
CA VAL A 9 -6.15 3.46 -16.47
C VAL A 9 -5.07 3.22 -17.54
N CYS A 10 -4.02 4.05 -17.55
CA CYS A 10 -3.03 4.04 -18.64
C CYS A 10 -1.61 3.64 -18.21
N LYS A 11 -1.40 3.28 -16.94
CA LYS A 11 -0.11 2.85 -16.35
C LYS A 11 1.01 3.89 -16.32
N GLU A 12 0.77 5.07 -16.88
CA GLU A 12 1.68 6.22 -16.81
C GLU A 12 1.83 6.78 -15.39
N SER A 13 2.94 7.45 -15.13
CA SER A 13 3.25 8.06 -13.84
C SER A 13 2.23 9.13 -13.44
N LEU A 14 1.80 9.13 -12.18
CA LEU A 14 0.87 10.09 -11.59
C LEU A 14 1.61 11.24 -10.90
N GLN A 15 1.50 12.45 -11.41
CA GLN A 15 2.16 13.64 -10.88
C GLN A 15 1.19 14.49 -10.07
N ALA A 16 1.63 15.02 -8.94
CA ALA A 16 0.83 15.95 -8.14
C ALA A 16 0.68 17.29 -8.87
N ASN A 17 -0.50 17.89 -8.77
CA ASN A 17 -0.67 19.29 -9.18
C ASN A 17 0.02 20.25 -8.18
N GLU A 18 0.14 21.53 -8.54
CA GLU A 18 0.79 22.56 -7.71
C GLU A 18 0.21 22.65 -6.29
N SER A 19 -1.10 22.43 -6.17
CA SER A 19 -1.81 22.46 -4.88
C SER A 19 -1.72 21.16 -4.08
N ASN A 20 -1.13 20.10 -4.63
CA ASN A 20 -1.10 18.73 -4.11
C ASN A 20 -2.48 18.15 -3.72
N LYS A 21 -3.56 18.68 -4.31
CA LYS A 21 -4.95 18.25 -4.06
C LYS A 21 -5.38 17.10 -4.94
N SER A 22 -4.73 16.93 -6.09
CA SER A 22 -4.98 15.82 -7.00
C SER A 22 -3.70 15.38 -7.71
N LEU A 23 -3.71 14.14 -8.17
CA LEU A 23 -2.67 13.56 -8.99
C LEU A 23 -3.21 13.29 -10.39
N SER A 24 -2.43 13.63 -11.42
CA SER A 24 -2.78 13.43 -12.82
C SER A 24 -1.66 12.78 -13.61
N CYS A 25 -2.02 11.94 -14.58
CA CYS A 25 -1.07 11.43 -15.58
C CYS A 25 -1.06 12.31 -16.84
N LYS A 26 -0.09 12.05 -17.74
CA LYS A 26 0.02 12.76 -19.03
C LYS A 26 -1.22 12.66 -19.94
N ASN A 27 -2.07 11.66 -19.71
CA ASN A 27 -3.32 11.44 -20.44
C ASN A 27 -4.54 12.10 -19.74
N ASN A 28 -4.31 13.02 -18.80
CA ASN A 28 -5.35 13.77 -18.07
C ASN A 28 -6.34 12.95 -17.23
N HIS A 29 -5.99 11.72 -16.84
CA HIS A 29 -6.73 11.02 -15.78
C HIS A 29 -6.32 11.61 -14.42
N SER A 30 -7.29 12.14 -13.68
CA SER A 30 -7.07 12.80 -12.40
C SER A 30 -7.72 12.05 -11.23
N PHE A 31 -7.04 12.04 -10.09
CA PHE A 31 -7.48 11.40 -8.85
C PHE A 31 -7.35 12.40 -7.70
N ASP A 32 -8.48 12.74 -7.09
CA ASP A 32 -8.54 13.68 -5.97
C ASP A 32 -8.09 13.04 -4.67
N ARG A 33 -7.35 13.81 -3.88
CA ARG A 33 -6.95 13.44 -2.53
C ARG A 33 -8.11 13.68 -1.58
N ALA A 34 -8.52 12.65 -0.86
CA ALA A 34 -9.57 12.74 0.14
C ALA A 34 -9.14 13.65 1.29
N ARG A 35 -10.11 14.20 2.04
CA ARG A 35 -9.83 15.06 3.21
C ARG A 35 -8.97 14.36 4.27
N GLN A 36 -9.07 13.05 4.36
CA GLN A 36 -8.30 12.19 5.26
C GLN A 36 -6.87 11.92 4.75
N GLY A 37 -6.50 12.45 3.57
CA GLY A 37 -5.14 12.40 3.04
C GLY A 37 -4.82 11.24 2.10
N TYR A 38 -5.74 10.29 1.89
CA TYR A 38 -5.55 9.17 0.96
C TYR A 38 -6.02 9.47 -0.48
N LEU A 39 -5.55 8.69 -1.45
CA LEU A 39 -6.00 8.72 -2.85
C LEU A 39 -6.82 7.48 -3.17
N ASN A 40 -8.00 7.66 -3.77
CA ASN A 40 -8.80 6.53 -4.24
C ASN A 40 -8.49 6.25 -5.73
N LEU A 41 -7.71 5.19 -5.98
CA LEU A 41 -7.34 4.76 -7.33
C LEU A 41 -8.35 3.76 -7.93
N LEU A 42 -9.46 3.47 -7.26
CA LEU A 42 -10.53 2.66 -7.84
C LEU A 42 -11.30 3.47 -8.89
N LEU A 43 -11.40 2.89 -10.09
CA LEU A 43 -12.16 3.47 -11.19
C LEU A 43 -13.65 3.54 -10.83
N ALA A 44 -14.33 4.60 -11.28
CA ALA A 44 -15.73 4.87 -10.89
C ALA A 44 -16.68 3.69 -11.11
N HIS A 45 -16.50 2.94 -12.20
CA HIS A 45 -17.30 1.75 -12.53
C HIS A 45 -17.03 0.54 -11.60
N LYS A 46 -15.94 0.56 -10.82
CA LYS A 46 -15.60 -0.47 -9.83
C LYS A 46 -15.87 -0.04 -8.38
N LYS A 47 -16.37 1.18 -8.14
CA LYS A 47 -16.60 1.70 -6.78
C LYS A 47 -17.77 1.03 -6.04
N LYS A 48 -18.70 0.37 -6.74
CA LYS A 48 -19.91 -0.22 -6.16
C LYS A 48 -19.96 -1.73 -6.42
N SER A 49 -19.26 -2.50 -5.58
CA SER A 49 -19.57 -3.93 -5.45
C SER A 49 -20.93 -4.07 -4.77
N LYS A 50 -21.78 -4.97 -5.26
CA LYS A 50 -23.07 -5.30 -4.61
C LYS A 50 -22.86 -5.98 -3.25
N ASN A 51 -21.72 -6.66 -3.08
CA ASN A 51 -21.31 -7.29 -1.83
C ASN A 51 -19.98 -6.63 -1.38
N PRO A 52 -20.01 -5.57 -0.56
CA PRO A 52 -18.81 -5.08 0.09
C PRO A 52 -18.28 -6.18 1.04
N GLY A 53 -16.98 -6.46 1.01
CA GLY A 53 -16.37 -7.53 1.81
C GLY A 53 -16.48 -7.25 3.31
N ASP A 54 -15.85 -6.16 3.76
CA ASP A 54 -15.90 -5.76 5.16
C ASP A 54 -17.01 -4.72 5.39
N SER A 55 -17.87 -5.00 6.38
CA SER A 55 -18.81 -4.00 6.91
C SER A 55 -18.11 -3.04 7.88
N GLN A 56 -18.70 -1.87 8.14
CA GLN A 56 -18.13 -0.91 9.10
C GLN A 56 -17.93 -1.53 10.50
N ALA A 57 -18.85 -2.39 10.93
CA ALA A 57 -18.76 -3.10 12.21
C ALA A 57 -17.56 -4.04 12.25
N MET A 58 -17.31 -4.80 11.16
CA MET A 58 -16.16 -5.69 11.03
C MET A 58 -14.84 -4.91 11.02
N VAL A 59 -14.79 -3.77 10.32
CA VAL A 59 -13.61 -2.89 10.32
C VAL A 59 -13.30 -2.38 11.74
N ASN A 60 -14.34 -2.03 12.51
CA ASN A 60 -14.16 -1.57 13.89
C ASN A 60 -13.68 -2.70 14.81
N ALA A 61 -14.30 -3.89 14.73
CA ALA A 61 -13.87 -5.04 15.51
C ALA A 61 -12.42 -5.44 15.22
N ARG A 62 -12.00 -5.44 13.94
CA ARG A 62 -10.59 -5.69 13.57
C ARG A 62 -9.67 -4.64 14.15
N ARG A 63 -10.06 -3.36 14.14
CA ARG A 63 -9.26 -2.28 14.74
C ARG A 63 -9.10 -2.47 16.26
N GLU A 64 -10.18 -2.76 16.97
CA GLU A 64 -10.15 -3.00 18.41
C GLU A 64 -9.23 -4.17 18.77
N PHE A 65 -9.35 -5.28 18.04
CA PHE A 65 -8.49 -6.44 18.23
C PHE A 65 -7.01 -6.11 17.96
N LEU A 66 -6.69 -5.44 16.85
CA LEU A 66 -5.30 -5.08 16.54
C LEU A 66 -4.71 -4.09 17.56
N ASN A 67 -5.53 -3.25 18.19
CA ASN A 67 -5.12 -2.34 19.24
C ASN A 67 -4.92 -3.01 20.62
N SER A 68 -5.27 -4.29 20.76
CA SER A 68 -5.08 -5.05 22.01
C SER A 68 -3.74 -5.81 22.05
N ASP A 69 -2.80 -5.46 21.17
CA ASP A 69 -1.43 -5.99 21.10
C ASP A 69 -1.30 -7.50 20.79
N PHE A 70 -2.38 -8.25 20.56
CA PHE A 70 -2.28 -9.68 20.20
C PHE A 70 -1.41 -9.94 18.96
N TYR A 71 -1.43 -9.03 17.99
CA TYR A 71 -0.63 -9.13 16.75
C TYR A 71 0.73 -8.43 16.84
N ARG A 72 1.05 -7.82 17.99
CA ARG A 72 2.29 -7.09 18.19
C ARG A 72 3.54 -7.94 17.94
N PRO A 73 3.65 -9.21 18.40
CA PRO A 73 4.82 -10.04 18.10
C PRO A 73 5.04 -10.26 16.60
N ILE A 74 3.96 -10.39 15.82
CA ILE A 74 4.03 -10.55 14.36
C ILE A 74 4.50 -9.24 13.73
N SER A 75 3.92 -8.11 14.13
CA SER A 75 4.33 -6.78 13.65
C SER A 75 5.79 -6.49 13.95
N ASP A 76 6.25 -6.76 15.16
CA ASP A 76 7.62 -6.51 15.60
C ASP A 76 8.62 -7.39 14.83
N SER A 77 8.28 -8.67 14.62
CA SER A 77 9.12 -9.57 13.82
C SER A 77 9.25 -9.11 12.36
N LEU A 78 8.15 -8.69 11.72
CA LEU A 78 8.19 -8.16 10.36
C LEU A 78 9.00 -6.87 10.27
N ASN A 79 8.81 -5.96 11.23
CA ASN A 79 9.59 -4.72 11.31
C ASN A 79 11.09 -5.01 11.43
N GLN A 80 11.48 -5.98 12.27
CA GLN A 80 12.88 -6.35 12.44
C GLN A 80 13.48 -6.92 11.15
N ILE A 81 12.77 -7.82 10.46
CA ILE A 81 13.22 -8.38 9.18
C ILE A 81 13.48 -7.28 8.14
N ILE A 82 12.59 -6.29 8.07
CA ILE A 82 12.74 -5.16 7.13
C ILE A 82 13.91 -4.27 7.53
N VAL A 83 14.09 -3.97 8.81
CA VAL A 83 15.25 -3.19 9.30
C VAL A 83 16.55 -3.91 8.96
N ASP A 84 16.65 -5.20 9.26
CA ASP A 84 17.84 -6.00 8.99
C ASP A 84 18.15 -6.05 7.48
N SER A 85 17.12 -6.18 6.65
CA SER A 85 17.27 -6.21 5.18
C SER A 85 17.66 -4.84 4.62
N ALA A 86 17.04 -3.76 5.09
CA ALA A 86 17.36 -2.40 4.65
C ALA A 86 18.80 -1.99 5.01
N LEU A 87 19.27 -2.37 6.20
CA LEU A 87 20.65 -2.14 6.62
C LEU A 87 21.65 -2.93 5.77
N LYS A 88 21.31 -4.15 5.37
CA LYS A 88 22.12 -4.95 4.42
C LYS A 88 22.18 -4.31 3.03
N ILE A 89 21.07 -3.76 2.53
CA ILE A 89 21.03 -3.04 1.24
C ILE A 89 21.91 -1.78 1.29
N SER A 90 21.93 -1.05 2.41
CA SER A 90 22.81 0.12 2.57
C SER A 90 24.30 -0.22 2.62
N ALA A 91 24.65 -1.48 2.89
CA ALA A 91 26.03 -1.98 2.91
C ALA A 91 26.46 -2.62 1.58
N VAL A 92 25.53 -2.88 0.66
CA VAL A 92 25.78 -3.56 -0.62
C VAL A 92 25.23 -2.70 -1.76
N GLU A 93 26.05 -1.80 -2.29
CA GLU A 93 25.76 -1.22 -3.61
C GLU A 93 25.80 -2.35 -4.66
N LEU A 94 24.63 -2.62 -5.27
CA LEU A 94 24.41 -3.29 -6.57
C LEU A 94 25.02 -4.70 -6.81
N ALA A 95 24.75 -5.70 -5.96
CA ALA A 95 24.94 -7.10 -6.34
C ALA A 95 23.61 -7.77 -6.76
N PRO A 96 23.56 -8.62 -7.81
CA PRO A 96 22.30 -9.20 -8.32
C PRO A 96 21.68 -10.18 -7.33
N ALA A 97 20.36 -10.21 -7.34
CA ALA A 97 19.49 -11.01 -6.48
C ALA A 97 19.97 -12.47 -6.30
N GLU A 98 20.39 -12.81 -5.08
CA GLU A 98 20.49 -14.20 -4.66
C GLU A 98 19.09 -14.69 -4.24
N LYS A 99 18.77 -15.90 -4.68
CA LYS A 99 17.45 -16.53 -4.61
C LYS A 99 16.91 -16.57 -3.18
N GLU A 100 15.85 -15.81 -2.92
CA GLU A 100 15.12 -15.88 -1.66
C GLU A 100 14.38 -17.22 -1.51
N ASN A 101 14.58 -17.87 -0.37
CA ASN A 101 13.88 -19.08 0.04
C ASN A 101 12.38 -18.72 0.23
N PRO A 102 11.41 -19.52 -0.25
CA PRO A 102 10.01 -19.13 -0.21
C PRO A 102 9.55 -18.95 1.24
N VAL A 103 9.09 -17.74 1.55
CA VAL A 103 8.39 -17.45 2.81
C VAL A 103 7.13 -18.31 2.81
N GLN A 104 7.07 -19.30 3.70
CA GLN A 104 5.83 -20.01 3.99
C GLN A 104 4.90 -19.05 4.73
N ILE A 105 4.02 -18.39 3.97
CA ILE A 105 2.91 -17.64 4.51
C ILE A 105 1.87 -18.66 4.96
N LEU A 106 1.81 -18.92 6.27
CA LEU A 106 0.68 -19.61 6.86
C LEU A 106 -0.49 -18.63 6.87
N ASP A 107 -1.37 -18.78 5.88
CA ASP A 107 -2.63 -18.06 5.80
C ASP A 107 -3.58 -18.57 6.90
N ILE A 108 -3.89 -17.71 7.87
CA ILE A 108 -5.03 -17.86 8.78
C ILE A 108 -5.94 -16.65 8.49
N GLY A 109 -6.81 -16.79 7.50
CA GLY A 109 -7.98 -15.91 7.32
C GLY A 109 -8.31 -15.55 5.88
#